data_AF-A0A2S9G176-F1
#
_entry.id   AF-A0A2S9G176-F1
#
_cell.length_a   1.000
_cell.length_b   1.000
_cell.length_c   1.000
_cell.angle_alpha   90.00
_cell.angle_beta   90.00
_cell.angle_gamma   90.00
#
_symmetry.space_group_name_H-M   'P 1'
#
loop_
_entity.id
_entity.type
_entity.pdbx_description
1 polymer ?
#
loop_
_entity_poly.entity_id
_entity_poly.type
_entity_poly.pdbx_seq_one_letter_code
_entity_poly.pdbx_strand_id
1 'polypeptide(L)'
;VERLKPYAVTIFAEMSALAARVGAVNLGQGFPDEDGPAAMLKTAENAIADGVNQYPPGLGTPELRLAIADQRRRRYGTEYDPDT
;
A
#
# COMPACT_ATOMS: atom_id res chain seq x y z
N VAL A 1 -9.16 2.98 -26.30
CA VAL A 1 -9.04 4.31 -25.66
C VAL A 1 -7.74 4.97 -26.12
N GLU A 2 -7.80 5.91 -27.05
CA GLU A 2 -6.59 6.46 -27.73
C GLU A 2 -5.62 7.17 -26.79
N ARG A 3 -6.14 7.88 -25.79
CA ARG A 3 -5.35 8.62 -24.78
C ARG A 3 -4.41 7.76 -23.93
N LEU A 4 -4.62 6.44 -23.86
CA LEU A 4 -3.77 5.55 -23.05
C LEU A 4 -2.66 4.88 -23.88
N LYS A 5 -2.66 5.01 -25.22
CA LYS A 5 -1.65 4.37 -26.08
C LYS A 5 -0.20 4.67 -25.64
N PRO A 6 0.18 5.90 -25.25
CA PRO A 6 1.55 6.19 -24.81
C PRO A 6 1.96 5.54 -23.48
N TYR A 7 1.01 5.03 -22.70
CA TYR A 7 1.22 4.47 -21.37
C TYR A 7 0.84 2.99 -21.30
N ALA A 8 0.68 2.33 -22.45
CA ALA A 8 0.22 0.95 -22.53
C ALA A 8 1.18 -0.03 -21.81
N VAL A 9 2.47 0.29 -21.81
CA VAL A 9 3.52 -0.48 -21.12
C VAL A 9 4.45 0.49 -20.40
N THR A 10 4.99 0.06 -19.27
CA THR A 10 5.98 0.83 -18.51
C THR A 10 7.31 0.08 -18.48
N ILE A 11 8.41 0.84 -18.51
CA ILE A 11 9.76 0.28 -18.40
C ILE A 11 9.97 -0.50 -17.09
N PHE A 12 9.28 -0.10 -16.02
CA PHE A 12 9.33 -0.77 -14.71
C PHE A 12 8.88 -2.23 -14.79
N ALA A 13 7.82 -2.52 -15.56
CA ALA A 13 7.33 -3.88 -15.74
C ALA A 13 8.32 -4.73 -16.56
N GLU A 14 8.83 -4.18 -17.67
CA GLU A 14 9.77 -4.90 -18.54
C GLU A 14 11.08 -5.22 -17.84
N MET A 15 11.67 -4.25 -17.14
CA MET A 15 12.96 -4.42 -16.46
C MET A 15 12.86 -5.35 -15.27
N SER A 16 11.78 -5.27 -14.48
CA SER A 16 11.57 -6.19 -13.36
C SER A 16 11.44 -7.64 -13.84
N ALA A 17 10.67 -7.87 -14.90
CA ALA A 17 10.53 -9.20 -15.49
C ALA A 17 11.85 -9.70 -16.10
N LEU A 18 12.61 -8.83 -16.78
CA LEU A 18 13.91 -9.20 -17.34
C LEU A 18 14.90 -9.59 -16.25
N ALA A 19 15.04 -8.77 -15.20
CA ALA A 19 15.95 -9.03 -14.09
C ALA A 19 15.65 -10.37 -13.41
N ALA A 20 14.37 -10.67 -13.15
CA ALA A 20 13.94 -11.93 -12.57
C ALA A 20 14.30 -13.14 -13.46
N ARG A 21 14.09 -13.05 -14.78
CA ARG A 21 14.40 -14.14 -15.72
C ARG A 21 15.89 -14.46 -15.81
N VAL A 22 16.75 -13.44 -15.71
CA VAL A 22 18.21 -13.61 -15.88
C VAL A 22 18.96 -13.72 -14.56
N GLY A 23 18.26 -13.64 -13.43
CA GLY A 23 18.88 -13.63 -12.09
C GLY A 23 19.72 -12.38 -11.83
N ALA A 24 19.41 -11.25 -12.45
CA ALA A 24 20.10 -10.00 -12.17
C ALA A 24 19.61 -9.41 -10.85
N VAL A 25 20.54 -8.79 -10.10
CA VAL A 25 20.18 -7.94 -8.95
C VAL A 25 19.36 -6.75 -9.44
N ASN A 26 18.17 -6.57 -8.89
CA ASN A 26 17.24 -5.54 -9.34
C ASN A 26 17.32 -4.29 -8.45
N LEU A 27 18.22 -3.36 -8.78
CA LEU A 27 18.27 -2.05 -8.11
C LEU A 27 17.26 -1.04 -8.67
N GLY A 28 16.39 -1.45 -9.60
CA GLY A 28 15.33 -0.63 -10.18
C GLY A 28 13.94 -0.89 -9.59
N GLN A 29 13.79 -1.86 -8.68
CA GLN A 29 12.51 -2.16 -8.05
C GLN A 29 12.07 -1.05 -7.08
N GLY A 30 10.78 -0.75 -7.08
CA GLY A 30 10.18 0.27 -6.21
C GLY A 30 9.61 -0.25 -4.89
N PHE A 31 9.89 -1.51 -4.53
CA PHE A 31 9.40 -2.15 -3.31
C PHE A 31 10.56 -2.73 -2.49
N PRO A 32 10.46 -2.74 -1.15
CA PRO A 32 11.47 -3.33 -0.28
C PRO A 32 11.46 -4.87 -0.34
N ASP A 33 12.60 -5.48 -0.07
CA ASP A 33 12.70 -6.95 0.09
C ASP A 33 12.27 -7.41 1.49
N GLU A 34 12.24 -6.50 2.47
CA GLU A 34 11.93 -6.80 3.87
C GLU A 34 10.43 -6.61 4.19
N ASP A 35 9.97 -7.39 5.16
CA ASP A 35 8.60 -7.29 5.68
C ASP A 35 8.36 -6.04 6.53
N GLY A 36 7.08 -5.70 6.71
CA GLY A 36 6.66 -4.65 7.64
C GLY A 36 6.72 -5.07 9.12
N PRO A 37 6.20 -4.24 10.04
CA PRO A 37 6.19 -4.54 11.46
C PRO A 37 5.44 -5.84 11.78
N ALA A 38 6.06 -6.77 12.52
CA ALA A 38 5.46 -8.08 12.83
C ALA A 38 4.06 -8.00 13.46
N ALA A 39 3.83 -7.01 14.34
CA ALA A 39 2.52 -6.79 14.94
C ALA A 39 1.44 -6.40 13.91
N MET A 40 1.82 -5.67 12.85
CA MET A 40 0.92 -5.31 11.76
C MET A 40 0.52 -6.54 10.94
N LEU A 41 1.49 -7.40 10.60
CA LEU A 41 1.21 -8.67 9.91
C LEU A 41 0.26 -9.53 10.75
N LYS A 42 0.52 -9.64 12.06
CA LYS A 42 -0.33 -10.42 12.96
C LYS A 42 -1.76 -9.87 13.05
N THR A 43 -1.90 -8.54 13.02
CA THR A 43 -3.21 -7.88 13.05
C THR A 43 -4.01 -8.19 11.77
N ALA A 44 -3.35 -8.20 10.61
CA ALA A 44 -3.98 -8.56 9.34
C ALA A 44 -4.41 -10.04 9.32
N GLU A 45 -3.56 -10.97 9.80
CA GLU A 45 -3.93 -12.38 9.94
C GLU A 45 -5.20 -12.56 10.78
N ASN A 46 -5.24 -11.91 11.95
CA ASN A 46 -6.38 -12.01 12.86
C ASN A 46 -7.64 -11.41 12.23
N ALA A 47 -7.54 -10.27 11.56
CA ALA A 47 -8.68 -9.64 10.90
C ALA A 47 -9.31 -10.57 9.85
N ILE A 48 -8.50 -11.31 9.10
CA ILE A 48 -8.99 -12.31 8.15
C ILE A 48 -9.71 -13.45 8.88
N ALA A 49 -9.09 -13.99 9.94
CA ALA A 49 -9.65 -15.08 10.74
C ALA A 49 -10.97 -14.72 11.43
N ASP A 50 -11.09 -13.46 11.87
CA ASP A 50 -12.27 -12.92 12.55
C ASP A 50 -13.38 -12.47 11.58
N GLY A 51 -13.20 -12.66 10.27
CA GLY A 51 -14.22 -12.43 9.27
C GLY A 51 -14.31 -11.00 8.75
N VAL A 52 -13.30 -10.15 8.98
CA VAL A 52 -13.19 -8.78 8.46
C VAL A 52 -12.79 -8.80 6.97
N ASN A 53 -13.63 -9.46 6.16
CA ASN A 53 -13.37 -9.79 4.76
C ASN A 53 -14.38 -9.14 3.79
N GLN A 54 -15.34 -8.38 4.31
CA GLN A 54 -16.36 -7.67 3.53
C GLN A 54 -15.95 -6.23 3.25
N TYR A 55 -16.68 -5.57 2.36
CA TYR A 55 -16.41 -4.18 2.01
C TYR A 55 -16.35 -3.29 3.26
N PRO A 56 -15.25 -2.55 3.47
CA PRO A 56 -15.23 -1.49 4.47
C PRO A 56 -16.10 -0.32 3.99
N PRO A 57 -16.38 0.67 4.87
CA PRO A 57 -17.02 1.91 4.45
C PRO A 57 -16.25 2.59 3.30
N GLY A 58 -16.95 3.27 2.39
CA GLY A 58 -16.33 3.85 1.19
C GLY A 58 -15.25 4.91 1.47
N LEU A 59 -15.35 5.62 2.58
CA LEU A 59 -14.32 6.58 3.03
C LEU A 59 -13.14 5.91 3.75
N GLY A 60 -13.24 4.61 4.06
CA GLY A 60 -12.35 3.89 4.95
C GLY A 60 -12.95 3.66 6.34
N THR A 61 -12.40 2.69 7.07
CA THR A 61 -12.87 2.37 8.43
C THR A 61 -12.62 3.54 9.38
N PRO A 62 -13.52 3.82 10.34
CA PRO A 62 -13.33 4.89 11.32
C PRO A 62 -11.99 4.82 12.04
N GLU A 63 -11.56 3.61 12.42
CA GLU A 63 -10.32 3.37 13.14
C GLU A 63 -9.09 3.75 12.30
N LEU A 64 -9.12 3.44 11.00
CA LEU A 64 -8.02 3.79 10.08
C LEU A 64 -7.98 5.30 9.83
N ARG A 65 -9.13 5.94 9.60
CA ARG A 65 -9.21 7.39 9.38
C ARG A 65 -8.68 8.17 10.59
N LEU A 66 -9.10 7.77 11.80
CA LEU A 66 -8.61 8.35 13.05
C LEU A 66 -7.09 8.13 13.22
N ALA A 67 -6.60 6.91 12.97
CA ALA A 67 -5.16 6.60 13.09
C ALA A 67 -4.29 7.45 12.14
N ILE A 68 -4.78 7.75 10.94
CA ILE A 68 -4.12 8.63 9.97
C ILE A 68 -4.10 10.08 10.46
N ALA A 69 -5.25 10.63 10.89
CA ALA A 69 -5.33 11.99 11.43
C ALA A 69 -4.40 12.16 12.64
N ASP A 70 -4.39 11.17 13.54
CA ASP A 70 -3.51 11.15 14.69
C ASP A 70 -2.02 11.05 14.31
N GLN A 71 -1.67 10.24 13.31
CA GLN A 71 -0.29 10.17 12.82
C GLN A 71 0.18 11.50 12.25
N ARG A 72 -0.68 12.18 11.49
CA ARG A 72 -0.40 13.51 10.91
C ARG A 72 -0.20 14.55 12.01
N ARG A 73 -1.07 14.58 13.01
CA ARG A 73 -0.94 15.45 14.18
C ARG A 73 0.35 15.18 14.95
N ARG A 74 0.65 13.92 15.28
CA ARG A 74 1.86 13.55 16.03
C ARG A 74 3.16 13.90 15.31
N ARG A 75 3.21 13.69 13.99
CA ARG A 75 4.45 13.85 13.22
C ARG A 75 4.65 15.26 12.68
N TYR A 76 3.57 15.93 12.32
CA TYR A 76 3.61 17.20 11.58
C TYR A 76 2.82 18.33 12.26
N GLY A 77 2.12 18.07 13.36
CA GLY A 77 1.27 19.06 14.03
C GLY A 77 0.03 19.47 13.25
N THR A 78 -0.26 18.82 12.12
CA THR A 78 -1.43 19.10 11.28
C THR A 78 -2.63 18.33 11.78
N GLU A 79 -3.72 19.03 12.06
CA GLU A 79 -4.99 18.44 12.47
C GLU A 79 -5.91 18.27 11.26
N TYR A 80 -6.52 17.10 11.15
CA TYR A 80 -7.53 16.75 10.16
C TYR A 80 -8.77 16.26 10.89
N ASP A 81 -9.95 16.62 10.41
CA ASP A 81 -11.19 15.99 10.82
C ASP A 81 -11.29 14.63 10.10
N PRO A 82 -11.30 13.49 10.82
CA PRO A 82 -11.35 12.18 10.19
C PRO A 82 -12.68 11.90 9.48
N ASP A 83 -13.75 12.65 9.76
CA ASP A 83 -15.09 12.42 9.22
C ASP A 83 -15.44 13.28 7.99
N THR A 84 -14.54 14.18 7.55
CA THR A 84 -14.76 15.07 6.38
C THR A 84 -13.60 15.11 5.39
#